data_AF-A0ABD1IER9-F1
#
_entry.id   AF-A0ABD1IER9-F1
#
_cell.length_a   1.000
_cell.length_b   1.000
_cell.length_c   1.000
_cell.angle_alpha   90.00
_cell.angle_beta   90.00
_cell.angle_gamma   90.00
#
_symmetry.space_group_name_H-M   'P 1'
#
loop_
_entity.id
_entity.type
_entity.pdbx_description
1 polymer ?
#
loop_
_entity_poly.entity_id
_entity_poly.type
_entity_poly.pdbx_seq_one_letter_code
_entity_poly.pdbx_strand_id
1 'polypeptide(L)'
;MIIFVSCVNTRSVRNGPLRVRPLEKSSSVLPPPTLLERVFHYSKQTLSNLKAKANSEAGTDKISSLQAMLAHLWPVVSCHRHSGISLDLVGREVTLVMLVGLRPRFPLPEGYFGNATFGARLTMSAAELVREGIGHVAVKINELVARHTKEAIGKMMEDWVICPAAPQRGAFSFVITGSPRHDVYGNDFGWGKPIAVRGGSRQKFDGKITLFPPAECGGINVEVCLAPETLRAMERDVEFMEAFSV
;
A
#
# COMPACT_ATOMS: atom_id res chain seq x y z
N MET A 1 -16.04 -7.06 13.26
CA MET A 1 -14.83 -7.64 12.67
C MET A 1 -14.06 -8.32 13.80
N ILE A 2 -14.13 -9.65 13.88
CA ILE A 2 -13.40 -10.41 14.90
C ILE A 2 -11.97 -10.58 14.36
N ILE A 3 -11.01 -9.90 14.97
CA ILE A 3 -9.59 -10.10 14.68
C ILE A 3 -9.14 -11.27 15.56
N PHE A 4 -9.05 -12.47 14.98
CA PHE A 4 -8.38 -13.59 15.63
C PHE A 4 -6.87 -13.38 15.50
N VAL A 5 -6.21 -13.02 16.61
CA VAL A 5 -4.75 -13.13 16.74
C VAL A 5 -4.47 -14.50 17.35
N SER A 6 -4.33 -15.53 16.51
CA SER A 6 -4.15 -16.92 16.96
C SER A 6 -2.68 -17.30 17.24
N CYS A 7 -1.73 -16.38 17.14
CA CYS A 7 -0.32 -16.71 17.36
C CYS A 7 0.38 -15.65 18.22
N VAL A 8 0.06 -15.62 19.52
CA VAL A 8 0.99 -15.13 20.53
C VAL A 8 1.04 -16.18 21.64
N ASN A 9 2.03 -17.07 21.58
CA ASN A 9 2.30 -18.03 22.63
C ASN A 9 3.08 -17.32 23.75
N THR A 10 2.40 -16.46 24.52
CA THR A 10 2.97 -15.87 25.73
C THR A 10 2.24 -16.45 26.94
N ARG A 11 2.99 -17.16 27.79
CA ARG A 11 2.55 -17.89 28.99
C ARG A 11 1.88 -17.02 30.09
N SER A 12 1.43 -15.81 29.80
CA SER A 12 0.86 -14.88 30.80
C SER A 12 -0.29 -13.99 30.29
N VAL A 13 -0.74 -14.11 29.04
CA VAL A 13 -1.90 -13.32 28.58
C VAL A 13 -3.17 -14.07 28.99
N ARG A 14 -4.02 -13.44 29.81
CA ARG A 14 -5.31 -14.00 30.24
C ARG A 14 -6.09 -14.47 29.00
N ASN A 15 -6.47 -15.75 28.97
CA ASN A 15 -7.30 -16.39 27.93
C ASN A 15 -8.77 -15.89 27.96
N GLY A 16 -8.99 -14.57 28.06
CA GLY A 16 -10.30 -13.94 27.98
C GLY A 16 -10.55 -13.33 26.59
N PRO A 17 -11.82 -13.05 26.23
CA PRO A 17 -12.13 -12.38 24.97
C PRO A 17 -11.45 -10.99 24.89
N LEU A 18 -10.71 -10.73 23.81
CA LEU A 18 -10.12 -9.42 23.54
C LEU A 18 -11.23 -8.38 23.37
N ARG A 19 -11.31 -7.44 24.31
CA ARG A 19 -12.33 -6.38 24.30
C ARG A 19 -11.86 -5.23 23.41
N VAL A 20 -12.20 -5.29 22.13
CA VAL A 20 -11.97 -4.18 21.18
C VAL A 20 -13.03 -3.11 21.40
N ARG A 21 -12.63 -1.83 21.51
CA ARG A 21 -13.60 -0.73 21.59
C ARG A 21 -14.50 -0.73 20.34
N PRO A 22 -15.83 -0.54 20.47
CA PRO A 22 -16.70 -0.42 19.32
C PRO A 22 -16.20 0.69 18.39
N LEU A 23 -16.18 0.40 17.08
CA LEU A 23 -16.02 1.45 16.07
C LEU A 23 -17.21 2.40 16.23
N GLU A 24 -16.93 3.69 16.51
CA GLU A 24 -17.97 4.71 16.44
C GLU A 24 -18.57 4.69 15.03
N LYS A 25 -19.90 4.51 14.96
CA LYS A 25 -20.62 4.59 13.69
C LYS A 25 -20.56 6.03 13.21
N SER A 26 -19.69 6.31 12.25
CA SER A 26 -19.80 7.53 11.44
C SER A 26 -21.18 7.51 10.76
N SER A 27 -22.00 8.51 11.05
CA SER A 27 -23.43 8.58 10.75
C SER A 27 -23.76 9.27 9.42
N SER A 28 -22.83 9.41 8.48
CA SER A 28 -23.14 9.93 7.14
C SER A 28 -23.33 8.80 6.14
N VAL A 29 -24.59 8.40 5.92
CA VAL A 29 -25.01 7.57 4.77
C VAL A 29 -25.08 8.46 3.54
N LEU A 30 -23.96 9.04 3.15
CA LEU A 30 -23.81 9.49 1.77
C LEU A 30 -23.54 8.24 0.93
N PRO A 31 -24.13 8.11 -0.28
CA PRO A 31 -23.71 7.06 -1.19
C PRO A 31 -22.19 7.17 -1.35
N PRO A 32 -21.46 6.03 -1.30
CA PRO A 32 -20.02 6.07 -1.46
C PRO A 32 -19.69 6.84 -2.75
N PRO A 33 -18.71 7.76 -2.71
CA PRO A 33 -18.37 8.55 -3.87
C PRO A 33 -18.10 7.62 -5.05
N THR A 34 -18.51 8.03 -6.25
CA THR A 34 -18.22 7.24 -7.45
C THR A 34 -16.70 7.16 -7.59
N LEU A 35 -16.14 5.94 -7.60
CA LEU A 35 -14.70 5.75 -7.75
C LEU A 35 -14.40 5.24 -9.16
N LEU A 36 -13.28 5.67 -9.71
CA LEU A 36 -12.76 5.15 -10.96
C LEU A 36 -11.58 4.23 -10.68
N GLU A 37 -11.46 3.22 -11.53
CA GLU A 37 -10.38 2.24 -11.49
C GLU A 37 -9.54 2.35 -12.76
N ARG A 38 -8.22 2.33 -12.58
CA ARG A 38 -7.28 2.28 -13.69
C ARG A 38 -6.17 1.31 -13.37
N VAL A 39 -5.74 0.56 -14.37
CA VAL A 39 -4.53 -0.26 -14.28
C VAL A 39 -3.42 0.43 -15.05
N PHE A 40 -2.34 0.75 -14.35
CA PHE A 40 -1.10 1.23 -14.92
C PHE A 40 -0.11 0.07 -14.99
N HIS A 41 0.40 -0.23 -16.19
CA HIS A 41 1.42 -1.26 -16.39
C HIS A 41 2.81 -0.64 -16.28
N TYR A 42 3.49 -0.90 -15.16
CA TYR A 42 4.90 -0.55 -15.01
C TYR A 42 5.76 -1.64 -15.63
N SER A 43 6.25 -1.39 -16.84
CA SER A 43 7.15 -2.31 -17.55
C SER A 43 8.46 -2.54 -16.79
N LYS A 44 9.20 -3.62 -17.11
CA LYS A 44 10.56 -3.82 -16.56
C LYS A 44 11.47 -2.62 -16.83
N GLN A 45 11.38 -2.03 -18.01
CA GLN A 45 12.20 -0.88 -18.40
C GLN A 45 11.87 0.34 -17.53
N THR A 46 10.58 0.67 -17.40
CA THR A 46 10.11 1.77 -16.53
C THR A 46 10.58 1.56 -15.09
N LEU A 47 10.41 0.35 -14.55
CA LEU A 47 10.85 0.01 -13.18
C LEU A 47 12.36 0.10 -13.00
N SER A 48 13.15 -0.26 -14.02
CA SER A 48 14.60 -0.14 -14.00
C SER A 48 15.02 1.33 -14.01
N ASN A 49 14.41 2.16 -14.87
CA ASN A 49 14.69 3.59 -14.96
C ASN A 49 14.34 4.32 -13.65
N LEU A 50 13.16 4.05 -13.08
CA LEU A 50 12.75 4.62 -11.80
C LEU A 50 13.68 4.20 -10.67
N LYS A 51 14.08 2.91 -10.64
CA LYS A 51 15.05 2.41 -9.66
C LYS A 51 16.40 3.13 -9.79
N ALA A 52 16.90 3.30 -11.00
CA ALA A 52 18.17 3.98 -11.25
C ALA A 52 18.10 5.45 -10.81
N LYS A 53 17.03 6.17 -11.19
CA LYS A 53 16.79 7.56 -10.79
C LYS A 53 16.73 7.71 -9.26
N ALA A 54 15.93 6.88 -8.58
CA ALA A 54 15.80 6.93 -7.13
C ALA A 54 17.11 6.66 -6.39
N ASN A 55 17.89 5.67 -6.85
CA ASN A 55 19.19 5.35 -6.27
C ASN A 55 20.23 6.46 -6.52
N SER A 56 20.24 7.05 -7.71
CA SER A 56 21.11 8.17 -8.05
C SER A 56 20.82 9.41 -7.20
N GLU A 57 19.54 9.80 -7.06
CA GLU A 57 19.13 10.94 -6.23
C GLU A 57 19.42 10.72 -4.75
N ALA A 58 19.28 9.47 -4.27
CA ALA A 58 19.51 9.11 -2.87
C ALA A 58 20.98 8.82 -2.53
N GLY A 59 21.88 8.76 -3.53
CA GLY A 59 23.29 8.39 -3.32
C GLY A 59 23.47 6.98 -2.74
N THR A 60 22.63 6.02 -3.13
CA THR A 60 22.66 4.63 -2.62
C THR A 60 22.31 3.64 -3.72
N ASP A 61 22.47 2.33 -3.47
CA ASP A 61 22.05 1.22 -4.35
C ASP A 61 20.97 0.33 -3.71
N LYS A 62 20.51 0.71 -2.50
CA LYS A 62 19.61 -0.09 -1.66
C LYS A 62 18.13 0.07 -1.99
N ILE A 63 17.76 1.02 -2.86
CA ILE A 63 16.36 1.22 -3.25
C ILE A 63 15.93 0.13 -4.23
N SER A 64 14.88 -0.59 -3.88
CA SER A 64 14.25 -1.60 -4.74
C SER A 64 13.34 -0.98 -5.80
N SER A 65 13.06 -1.70 -6.89
CA SER A 65 12.11 -1.26 -7.93
C SER A 65 10.71 -1.01 -7.38
N LEU A 66 10.26 -1.79 -6.38
CA LEU A 66 8.98 -1.57 -5.73
C LEU A 66 8.98 -0.24 -4.96
N GLN A 67 10.03 0.05 -4.21
CA GLN A 67 10.16 1.32 -3.46
C GLN A 67 10.22 2.52 -4.42
N ALA A 68 10.98 2.42 -5.50
CA ALA A 68 11.05 3.48 -6.52
C ALA A 68 9.68 3.71 -7.20
N MET A 69 8.97 2.64 -7.59
CA MET A 69 7.62 2.77 -8.17
C MET A 69 6.64 3.44 -7.22
N LEU A 70 6.66 3.06 -5.94
CA LEU A 70 5.80 3.69 -4.93
C LEU A 70 6.18 5.16 -4.67
N ALA A 71 7.47 5.47 -4.68
CA ALA A 71 7.99 6.84 -4.58
C ALA A 71 7.65 7.70 -5.79
N HIS A 72 7.43 7.10 -6.96
CA HIS A 72 6.91 7.78 -8.15
C HIS A 72 5.39 8.00 -8.06
N LEU A 73 4.63 6.99 -7.65
CA LEU A 73 3.16 7.05 -7.68
C LEU A 73 2.54 7.82 -6.51
N TRP A 74 3.10 7.72 -5.30
CA TRP A 74 2.51 8.30 -4.10
C TRP A 74 2.47 9.85 -4.11
N PRO A 75 3.53 10.57 -4.51
CA PRO A 75 3.48 12.02 -4.67
C PRO A 75 2.43 12.47 -5.67
N VAL A 76 2.34 11.79 -6.82
CA VAL A 76 1.37 12.11 -7.89
C VAL A 76 -0.07 11.97 -7.39
N VAL A 77 -0.41 10.85 -6.75
CA VAL A 77 -1.76 10.66 -6.16
C VAL A 77 -2.04 11.72 -5.10
N SER A 78 -1.06 12.03 -4.27
CA SER A 78 -1.23 13.01 -3.18
C SER A 78 -1.42 14.43 -3.73
N CYS A 79 -0.63 14.84 -4.71
CA CYS A 79 -0.73 16.14 -5.36
C CYS A 79 -2.13 16.35 -5.99
N HIS A 80 -2.57 15.40 -6.83
CA HIS A 80 -3.84 15.50 -7.56
C HIS A 80 -5.09 15.28 -6.70
N ARG A 81 -4.93 14.72 -5.49
CA ARG A 81 -6.01 14.68 -4.49
C ARG A 81 -6.25 16.04 -3.84
N HIS A 82 -5.25 16.93 -3.85
CA HIS A 82 -5.30 18.21 -3.17
C HIS A 82 -5.51 19.42 -4.11
N SER A 83 -5.41 19.23 -5.42
CA SER A 83 -5.58 20.30 -6.43
C SER A 83 -6.96 20.97 -6.41
N GLY A 84 -8.00 20.31 -5.86
CA GLY A 84 -9.35 20.88 -5.70
C GLY A 84 -9.60 21.63 -4.38
N ILE A 85 -8.70 21.54 -3.39
CA ILE A 85 -8.87 22.15 -2.07
C ILE A 85 -7.74 23.17 -1.89
N SER A 86 -8.01 24.43 -2.27
CA SER A 86 -7.21 25.64 -1.99
C SER A 86 -5.80 25.39 -1.44
N LEU A 87 -4.81 25.33 -2.34
CA LEU A 87 -3.36 25.68 -2.27
C LEU A 87 -2.54 25.64 -0.97
N ASP A 88 -3.08 25.21 0.16
CA ASP A 88 -2.36 25.08 1.41
C ASP A 88 -2.13 23.61 1.73
N LEU A 89 -1.09 23.08 1.10
CA LEU A 89 -0.47 21.81 1.49
C LEU A 89 0.25 21.94 2.85
N VAL A 90 0.45 23.16 3.37
CA VAL A 90 1.11 23.39 4.66
C VAL A 90 0.22 22.85 5.78
N GLY A 91 0.83 22.10 6.69
CA GLY A 91 0.12 21.47 7.81
C GLY A 91 -0.70 20.23 7.46
N ARG A 92 -0.77 19.82 6.18
CA ARG A 92 -1.44 18.57 5.80
C ARG A 92 -0.49 17.38 5.85
N GLU A 93 -0.93 16.32 6.50
CA GLU A 93 -0.24 15.04 6.51
C GLU A 93 -0.89 14.05 5.55
N VAL A 94 -0.04 13.33 4.81
CA VAL A 94 -0.43 12.23 3.93
C VAL A 94 0.21 10.95 4.43
N THR A 95 -0.53 9.83 4.32
CA THR A 95 -0.09 8.56 4.89
C THR A 95 -0.03 7.46 3.85
N LEU A 96 1.13 6.83 3.71
CA LEU A 96 1.31 5.57 3.01
C LEU A 96 1.13 4.40 3.99
N VAL A 97 0.30 3.42 3.63
CA VAL A 97 0.13 2.16 4.37
C VAL A 97 0.54 1.00 3.46
N MET A 98 1.53 0.22 3.88
CA MET A 98 2.01 -0.96 3.18
C MET A 98 1.70 -2.21 3.98
N LEU A 99 1.06 -3.21 3.36
CA LEU A 99 0.91 -4.52 3.97
C LEU A 99 2.21 -5.33 3.83
N VAL A 100 2.81 -5.66 4.96
CA VAL A 100 4.06 -6.40 5.08
C VAL A 100 3.74 -7.84 5.46
N GLY A 101 4.16 -8.80 4.63
CA GLY A 101 4.03 -10.23 4.90
C GLY A 101 4.91 -10.68 6.07
N LEU A 102 4.31 -11.37 7.03
CA LEU A 102 4.98 -11.86 8.23
C LEU A 102 5.43 -13.32 8.12
N ARG A 103 4.88 -14.08 7.17
CA ARG A 103 5.24 -15.49 6.94
C ARG A 103 6.76 -15.74 6.81
N PRO A 104 7.55 -14.88 6.14
CA PRO A 104 9.00 -15.08 6.07
C PRO A 104 9.76 -14.70 7.36
N ARG A 105 9.12 -13.96 8.29
CA ARG A 105 9.75 -13.41 9.50
C ARG A 105 9.46 -14.23 10.76
N PHE A 106 8.36 -14.98 10.75
CA PHE A 106 7.90 -15.77 11.89
C PHE A 106 7.75 -17.24 11.49
N PRO A 107 8.20 -18.19 12.34
CA PRO A 107 7.95 -19.60 12.13
C PRO A 107 6.46 -19.87 12.38
N LEU A 108 5.67 -19.85 11.31
CA LEU A 108 4.25 -20.18 11.37
C LEU A 108 4.06 -21.69 11.21
N PRO A 109 2.98 -22.26 11.78
CA PRO A 109 2.64 -23.66 11.56
C PRO A 109 2.55 -23.99 10.06
N GLU A 110 2.93 -25.20 9.70
CA GLU A 110 2.71 -25.73 8.36
C GLU A 110 1.23 -25.62 7.99
N GLY A 111 0.94 -25.14 6.78
CA GLY A 111 -0.43 -24.95 6.32
C GLY A 111 -1.19 -23.80 7.00
N TYR A 112 -0.52 -22.86 7.70
CA TYR A 112 -1.18 -21.70 8.32
C TYR A 112 -2.05 -20.92 7.32
N PHE A 113 -3.36 -21.11 7.44
CA PHE A 113 -4.38 -20.54 6.56
C PHE A 113 -4.73 -19.08 6.93
N GLY A 114 -4.42 -18.65 8.15
CA GLY A 114 -4.84 -17.35 8.68
C GLY A 114 -4.11 -16.15 8.05
N ASN A 115 -4.43 -14.96 8.56
CA ASN A 115 -3.73 -13.74 8.18
C ASN A 115 -2.37 -13.65 8.88
N ALA A 116 -1.31 -13.37 8.12
CA ALA A 116 0.04 -13.15 8.63
C ALA A 116 0.64 -11.93 7.93
N THR A 117 0.04 -10.77 8.19
CA THR A 117 0.40 -9.50 7.58
C THR A 117 0.34 -8.39 8.62
N PHE A 118 1.20 -7.39 8.46
CA PHE A 118 1.20 -6.19 9.29
C PHE A 118 1.08 -4.93 8.43
N GLY A 119 0.37 -3.91 8.91
CA GLY A 119 0.20 -2.63 8.22
C GLY A 119 1.27 -1.62 8.61
N ALA A 120 2.36 -1.55 7.86
CA ALA A 120 3.42 -0.56 8.03
C ALA A 120 2.93 0.83 7.58
N ARG A 121 3.10 1.84 8.43
CA ARG A 121 2.63 3.21 8.19
C ARG A 121 3.80 4.20 8.07
N LEU A 122 3.79 5.02 7.03
CA LEU A 122 4.68 6.17 6.85
C LEU A 122 3.82 7.41 6.64
N THR A 123 4.03 8.42 7.49
CA THR A 123 3.37 9.73 7.39
C THR A 123 4.42 10.77 7.00
N MET A 124 4.06 11.64 6.06
CA MET A 124 4.88 12.77 5.62
C MET A 124 3.98 14.00 5.47
N SER A 125 4.56 15.19 5.50
CA SER A 125 3.81 16.37 5.10
C SER A 125 3.55 16.32 3.58
N ALA A 126 2.37 16.78 3.14
CA ALA A 126 2.03 16.79 1.72
C ALA A 126 2.98 17.68 0.92
N ALA A 127 3.40 18.81 1.50
CA ALA A 127 4.38 19.73 0.91
C ALA A 127 5.77 19.08 0.75
N GLU A 128 6.26 18.36 1.76
CA GLU A 128 7.52 17.59 1.64
C GLU A 128 7.40 16.52 0.57
N LEU A 129 6.30 15.75 0.56
CA LEU A 129 6.14 14.64 -0.38
C LEU A 129 6.17 15.10 -1.85
N VAL A 130 5.62 16.27 -2.16
CA VAL A 130 5.55 16.80 -3.53
C VAL A 130 6.82 17.56 -3.93
N ARG A 131 7.49 18.23 -2.98
CA ARG A 131 8.71 19.01 -3.27
C ARG A 131 9.96 18.14 -3.38
N GLU A 132 10.01 17.04 -2.63
CA GLU A 132 11.20 16.18 -2.57
C GLU A 132 11.24 15.20 -3.74
N GLY A 133 12.45 14.87 -4.20
CA GLY A 133 12.67 13.95 -5.32
C GLY A 133 12.26 12.50 -5.01
N ILE A 134 12.14 11.69 -6.06
CA ILE A 134 11.83 10.26 -5.96
C ILE A 134 12.83 9.51 -5.05
N GLY A 135 14.10 9.93 -5.04
CA GLY A 135 15.12 9.36 -4.16
C GLY A 135 14.80 9.51 -2.69
N HIS A 136 14.43 10.72 -2.24
CA HIS A 136 14.11 10.99 -0.82
C HIS A 136 12.89 10.18 -0.36
N VAL A 137 11.82 10.20 -1.15
CA VAL A 137 10.60 9.43 -0.85
C VAL A 137 10.91 7.93 -0.80
N ALA A 138 11.72 7.43 -1.74
CA ALA A 138 12.12 6.03 -1.75
C ALA A 138 12.96 5.63 -0.53
N VAL A 139 13.85 6.51 -0.05
CA VAL A 139 14.60 6.31 1.21
C VAL A 139 13.66 6.19 2.39
N LYS A 140 12.66 7.08 2.53
CA LYS A 140 11.66 6.99 3.61
C LYS A 140 10.88 5.67 3.58
N ILE A 141 10.53 5.17 2.39
CA ILE A 141 9.89 3.87 2.23
C ILE A 141 10.87 2.72 2.56
N ASN A 142 12.16 2.88 2.22
CA ASN A 142 13.19 1.91 2.56
C ASN A 142 13.40 1.78 4.08
N GLU A 143 13.55 2.91 4.76
CA GLU A 143 13.62 3.00 6.22
C GLU A 143 12.36 2.40 6.89
N LEU A 144 11.17 2.66 6.32
CA LEU A 144 9.92 2.02 6.73
C LEU A 144 10.01 0.51 6.67
N VAL A 145 10.51 -0.07 5.59
CA VAL A 145 10.62 -1.53 5.46
C VAL A 145 11.69 -2.08 6.42
N ALA A 146 12.82 -1.39 6.56
CA ALA A 146 13.94 -1.81 7.40
C ALA A 146 13.61 -1.82 8.89
N ARG A 147 12.83 -0.84 9.39
CA ARG A 147 12.45 -0.78 10.82
C ARG A 147 11.50 -1.89 11.28
N HIS A 148 10.84 -2.59 10.36
CA HIS A 148 9.90 -3.68 10.67
C HIS A 148 10.64 -5.03 10.72
N THR A 149 11.54 -5.15 11.70
CA THR A 149 12.21 -6.41 12.04
C THR A 149 11.26 -7.36 12.78
N LYS A 150 11.67 -8.62 12.96
CA LYS A 150 10.89 -9.61 13.71
C LYS A 150 10.63 -9.14 15.15
N GLU A 151 11.63 -8.56 15.79
CA GLU A 151 11.61 -8.09 17.18
C GLU A 151 10.68 -6.88 17.32
N ALA A 152 10.78 -5.90 16.42
CA ALA A 152 9.92 -4.72 16.41
C ALA A 152 8.45 -5.10 16.20
N ILE A 153 8.17 -6.04 15.29
CA ILE A 153 6.82 -6.54 15.04
C ILE A 153 6.31 -7.34 16.25
N GLY A 154 7.14 -8.19 16.84
CA GLY A 154 6.80 -8.98 18.03
C GLY A 154 6.38 -8.09 19.20
N LYS A 155 7.20 -7.09 19.53
CA LYS A 155 6.89 -6.12 20.60
C LYS A 155 5.58 -5.38 20.32
N MET A 156 5.38 -4.90 19.10
CA MET A 156 4.15 -4.19 18.75
C MET A 156 2.91 -5.09 18.80
N MET A 157 3.04 -6.38 18.49
CA MET A 157 1.95 -7.36 18.67
C MET A 157 1.63 -7.57 20.15
N GLU A 158 2.64 -7.69 21.01
CA GLU A 158 2.47 -7.79 22.46
C GLU A 158 1.76 -6.53 23.02
N ASP A 159 2.23 -5.34 22.63
CA ASP A 159 1.63 -4.06 23.00
C ASP A 159 0.17 -3.96 22.53
N TRP A 160 -0.14 -4.42 21.31
CA TRP A 160 -1.49 -4.40 20.76
C TRP A 160 -2.44 -5.37 21.50
N VAL A 161 -1.96 -6.52 21.96
CA VAL A 161 -2.75 -7.46 22.77
C VAL A 161 -3.14 -6.82 24.11
N ILE A 162 -2.27 -6.00 24.68
CA ILE A 162 -2.54 -5.25 25.92
C ILE A 162 -3.58 -4.14 25.68
N CYS A 163 -3.45 -3.39 24.58
CA CYS A 163 -4.36 -2.30 24.23
C CYS A 163 -4.86 -2.42 22.77
N PRO A 164 -5.86 -3.28 22.52
CA PRO A 164 -6.30 -3.54 21.16
C PRO A 164 -7.06 -2.34 20.60
N ALA A 165 -6.54 -1.80 19.50
CA ALA A 165 -7.17 -0.74 18.74
C ALA A 165 -7.50 -1.23 17.32
N ALA A 166 -8.67 -0.83 16.82
CA ALA A 166 -9.01 -1.04 15.42
C ALA A 166 -8.11 -0.16 14.54
N PRO A 167 -7.59 -0.67 13.41
CA PRO A 167 -6.85 0.15 12.47
C PRO A 167 -7.75 1.30 11.98
N GLN A 168 -7.35 2.53 12.24
CA GLN A 168 -8.05 3.69 11.69
C GLN A 168 -7.47 4.07 10.33
N ARG A 169 -8.36 4.26 9.35
CA ARG A 169 -8.01 4.86 8.07
C ARG A 169 -8.07 6.38 8.25
N GLY A 170 -6.95 7.05 8.01
CA GLY A 170 -6.93 8.50 7.87
C GLY A 170 -7.58 8.93 6.56
N ALA A 171 -8.13 10.15 6.50
CA ALA A 171 -8.80 10.69 5.33
C ALA A 171 -7.92 10.70 4.06
N PHE A 172 -6.60 10.76 4.21
CA PHE A 172 -5.63 10.87 3.11
C PHE A 172 -4.69 9.66 3.03
N SER A 173 -5.27 8.45 3.01
CA SER A 173 -4.47 7.22 2.94
C SER A 173 -4.16 6.79 1.51
N PHE A 174 -2.91 6.41 1.25
CA PHE A 174 -2.43 5.66 0.09
C PHE A 174 -2.11 4.24 0.55
N VAL A 175 -3.02 3.30 0.29
CA VAL A 175 -2.98 1.95 0.89
C VAL A 175 -2.60 0.92 -0.16
N ILE A 176 -1.42 0.36 0.01
CA ILE A 176 -0.82 -0.64 -0.89
C ILE A 176 -1.18 -2.03 -0.40
N THR A 177 -1.77 -2.80 -1.29
CA THR A 177 -2.11 -4.21 -1.08
C THR A 177 -1.72 -5.05 -2.29
N GLY A 178 -1.82 -6.36 -2.17
CA GLY A 178 -1.31 -7.27 -3.21
C GLY A 178 0.22 -7.35 -3.19
N SER A 179 0.75 -8.18 -4.08
CA SER A 179 2.20 -8.33 -4.26
C SER A 179 2.45 -8.90 -5.64
N PRO A 180 3.44 -8.40 -6.38
CA PRO A 180 3.85 -9.02 -7.65
C PRO A 180 4.39 -10.44 -7.48
N ARG A 181 4.58 -10.92 -6.24
CA ARG A 181 5.00 -12.30 -5.92
C ARG A 181 3.84 -13.28 -5.79
N HIS A 182 2.60 -12.80 -5.67
CA HIS A 182 1.45 -13.69 -5.56
C HIS A 182 1.03 -14.14 -6.95
N ASP A 183 1.21 -15.43 -7.25
CA ASP A 183 0.81 -15.99 -8.53
C ASP A 183 -0.72 -16.12 -8.62
N VAL A 184 -1.33 -15.08 -9.17
CA VAL A 184 -2.77 -15.04 -9.43
C VAL A 184 -3.14 -15.61 -10.80
N TYR A 185 -2.18 -15.74 -11.72
CA TYR A 185 -2.40 -16.25 -13.09
C TYR A 185 -2.11 -17.75 -13.23
N GLY A 186 -1.48 -18.38 -12.24
CA GLY A 186 -1.28 -19.84 -12.18
C GLY A 186 -2.53 -20.65 -11.87
N ASN A 187 -3.65 -20.00 -11.53
CA ASN A 187 -4.91 -20.66 -11.21
C ASN A 187 -5.66 -21.06 -12.50
N ASP A 188 -5.39 -22.26 -13.02
CA ASP A 188 -6.13 -22.87 -14.13
C ASP A 188 -7.08 -23.96 -13.60
N PHE A 189 -8.38 -23.75 -13.80
CA PHE A 189 -9.44 -24.67 -13.37
C PHE A 189 -9.91 -25.63 -14.48
N GLY A 190 -9.19 -25.70 -15.61
CA GLY A 190 -9.51 -26.55 -16.76
C GLY A 190 -10.05 -25.79 -17.99
N TRP A 191 -10.13 -24.47 -17.92
CA TRP A 191 -10.58 -23.59 -19.02
C TRP A 191 -9.49 -22.64 -19.50
N GLY A 192 -8.25 -22.84 -19.05
CA GLY A 192 -7.11 -21.99 -19.35
C GLY A 192 -6.81 -20.98 -18.24
N LYS A 193 -5.64 -20.34 -18.37
CA LYS A 193 -5.16 -19.34 -17.42
C LYS A 193 -6.03 -18.07 -17.43
N PRO A 194 -6.11 -17.34 -16.31
CA PRO A 194 -6.82 -16.06 -16.27
C PRO A 194 -6.25 -15.07 -17.30
N ILE A 195 -7.13 -14.37 -18.01
CA ILE A 195 -6.73 -13.29 -18.94
C ILE A 195 -6.48 -11.95 -18.22
N ALA A 196 -7.14 -11.74 -17.08
CA ALA A 196 -7.01 -10.53 -16.27
C ALA A 196 -7.42 -10.81 -14.82
N VAL A 197 -6.74 -10.14 -13.88
CA VAL A 197 -7.07 -10.15 -12.45
C VAL A 197 -7.37 -8.72 -11.98
N ARG A 198 -8.44 -8.56 -11.20
CA ARG A 198 -8.93 -7.28 -10.68
C ARG A 198 -9.39 -7.41 -9.23
N GLY A 199 -9.38 -6.30 -8.50
CA GLY A 199 -9.93 -6.22 -7.16
C GLY A 199 -11.46 -6.32 -7.16
N GLY A 200 -12.03 -7.05 -6.19
CA GLY A 200 -13.47 -7.09 -5.96
C GLY A 200 -14.01 -5.75 -5.44
N SER A 201 -15.28 -5.43 -5.73
CA SER A 201 -15.90 -4.12 -5.41
C SER A 201 -15.79 -3.73 -3.93
N ARG A 202 -15.96 -4.69 -3.01
CA ARG A 202 -15.84 -4.44 -1.55
C ARG A 202 -14.44 -4.05 -1.07
N GLN A 203 -13.42 -4.23 -1.89
CA GLN A 203 -12.03 -3.85 -1.56
C GLN A 203 -11.69 -2.43 -2.03
N LYS A 204 -12.61 -1.76 -2.73
CA LYS A 204 -12.38 -0.48 -3.39
C LYS A 204 -12.75 0.68 -2.47
N PHE A 205 -11.86 1.67 -2.43
CA PHE A 205 -11.99 2.91 -1.69
C PHE A 205 -10.99 3.91 -2.26
N ASP A 206 -11.22 5.21 -2.07
CA ASP A 206 -10.29 6.22 -2.55
C ASP A 206 -8.90 6.06 -1.90
N GLY A 207 -7.87 5.87 -2.72
CA GLY A 207 -6.49 5.63 -2.30
C GLY A 207 -6.11 4.17 -2.16
N LYS A 208 -6.96 3.25 -2.63
CA LYS A 208 -6.61 1.83 -2.73
C LYS A 208 -5.68 1.62 -3.93
N ILE A 209 -4.55 1.00 -3.67
CA ILE A 209 -3.55 0.61 -4.66
C ILE A 209 -3.34 -0.90 -4.54
N THR A 210 -3.61 -1.65 -5.60
CA THR A 210 -3.45 -3.10 -5.64
C THR A 210 -2.39 -3.49 -6.65
N LEU A 211 -1.38 -4.24 -6.19
CA LEU A 211 -0.29 -4.72 -7.01
C LEU A 211 -0.55 -6.14 -7.47
N PHE A 212 -0.51 -6.34 -8.78
CA PHE A 212 -0.59 -7.65 -9.42
C PHE A 212 0.69 -7.96 -10.18
N PRO A 213 1.11 -9.23 -10.28
CA PRO A 213 2.03 -9.62 -11.34
C PRO A 213 1.39 -9.30 -12.70
N PRO A 214 2.19 -9.15 -13.76
CA PRO A 214 1.65 -9.08 -15.10
C PRO A 214 1.26 -10.47 -15.61
N ALA A 215 0.34 -10.52 -16.59
CA ALA A 215 -0.12 -11.78 -17.19
C ALA A 215 0.99 -12.47 -18.01
N GLU A 216 1.76 -11.69 -18.79
CA GLU A 216 2.79 -12.23 -19.70
C GLU A 216 4.06 -11.36 -19.69
N CYS A 217 3.89 -10.05 -19.90
CA CYS A 217 4.99 -9.08 -19.98
C CYS A 217 5.46 -8.70 -18.58
N GLY A 218 6.64 -9.17 -18.15
CA GLY A 218 7.17 -8.86 -16.81
C GLY A 218 7.14 -7.35 -16.45
N GLY A 219 7.16 -7.03 -15.17
CA GLY A 219 6.79 -5.71 -14.68
C GLY A 219 5.83 -5.82 -13.50
N ILE A 220 5.00 -4.80 -13.29
CA ILE A 220 3.96 -4.79 -12.25
C ILE A 220 2.71 -4.10 -12.80
N ASN A 221 1.55 -4.74 -12.66
CA ASN A 221 0.26 -4.10 -12.90
C ASN A 221 -0.21 -3.43 -11.61
N VAL A 222 -0.45 -2.13 -11.67
CA VAL A 222 -0.88 -1.33 -10.53
C VAL A 222 -2.31 -0.86 -10.76
N GLU A 223 -3.25 -1.53 -10.11
CA GLU A 223 -4.65 -1.10 -10.06
C GLU A 223 -4.77 0.02 -9.02
N VAL A 224 -5.18 1.21 -9.47
CA VAL A 224 -5.49 2.35 -8.61
C VAL A 224 -6.99 2.58 -8.59
N CYS A 225 -7.52 2.86 -7.42
CA CYS A 225 -8.92 3.22 -7.22
C CYS A 225 -8.99 4.57 -6.51
N LEU A 226 -9.47 5.57 -7.22
CA LEU A 226 -9.38 6.98 -6.82
C LEU A 226 -10.68 7.73 -7.14
N ALA A 227 -10.86 8.89 -6.53
CA ALA A 227 -11.89 9.83 -6.95
C ALA A 227 -11.73 10.20 -8.45
N PRO A 228 -12.82 10.44 -9.20
CA PRO A 228 -12.76 10.69 -10.63
C PRO A 228 -11.90 11.90 -11.00
N GLU A 229 -11.97 12.95 -10.17
CA GLU A 229 -11.21 14.19 -10.37
C GLU A 229 -9.70 13.93 -10.24
N THR A 230 -9.30 13.19 -9.20
CA THR A 230 -7.90 12.82 -8.97
C THR A 230 -7.38 11.94 -10.10
N LEU A 231 -8.12 10.89 -10.49
CA LEU A 231 -7.66 9.98 -11.53
C LEU A 231 -7.52 10.69 -12.88
N ARG A 232 -8.51 11.52 -13.26
CA ARG A 232 -8.44 12.29 -14.52
C ARG A 232 -7.33 13.32 -14.53
N ALA A 233 -7.02 13.92 -13.37
CA ALA A 233 -5.88 14.83 -13.25
C ALA A 233 -4.55 14.09 -13.45
N MET A 234 -4.41 12.89 -12.87
CA MET A 234 -3.25 12.02 -13.11
C MET A 234 -3.10 11.61 -14.58
N GLU A 235 -4.20 11.27 -15.27
CA GLU A 235 -4.16 10.89 -16.69
C GLU A 235 -3.75 12.06 -17.62
N ARG A 236 -3.83 13.31 -17.13
CA ARG A 236 -3.41 14.52 -17.86
C ARG A 236 -2.01 15.01 -17.46
N ASP A 237 -1.43 14.43 -16.42
CA ASP A 237 -0.10 14.78 -15.93
C ASP A 237 0.95 14.17 -16.88
N VAL A 238 1.57 15.01 -17.70
CA VAL A 238 2.51 14.58 -18.74
C VAL A 238 3.72 13.90 -18.10
N GLU A 239 4.28 14.45 -17.01
CA GLU A 239 5.45 13.89 -16.33
C GLU A 239 5.14 12.49 -15.77
N PHE A 240 3.95 12.31 -15.19
CA PHE A 240 3.53 10.99 -14.73
C PHE A 240 3.31 10.00 -15.89
N MET A 241 2.70 10.46 -17.00
CA MET A 241 2.36 9.61 -18.13
C MET A 241 3.55 9.22 -19.00
N GLU A 242 4.68 9.95 -18.93
CA GLU A 242 5.96 9.56 -19.56
C GLU A 242 6.41 8.16 -19.13
N ALA A 243 6.11 7.74 -17.90
CA ALA A 243 6.45 6.40 -17.40
C ALA A 243 5.76 5.25 -18.17
N PHE A 244 4.70 5.55 -18.91
CA PHE A 244 3.87 4.58 -19.64
C PHE A 244 3.85 4.79 -21.16
N SER A 245 4.61 5.75 -21.68
CA SER A 245 4.62 6.14 -23.10
C SER A 245 5.61 5.33 -23.94
N VAL A 246 5.95 4.11 -23.50
CA VAL A 246 6.97 3.23 -24.12
C VAL A 246 6.30 2.04 -24.81
#